data_AF-A0A380ZEN3-F1
#
_entry.id   AF-A0A380ZEN3-F1
#
_cell.length_a   1.000
_cell.length_b   1.000
_cell.length_c   1.000
_cell.angle_alpha   90.00
_cell.angle_beta   90.00
_cell.angle_gamma   90.00
#
_symmetry.space_group_name_H-M   'P 1'
#
loop_
_entity.id
_entity.type
_entity.pdbx_description
1 polymer ?
#
loop_
_entity_poly.entity_id
_entity_poly.type
_entity_poly.pdbx_seq_one_letter_code
_entity_poly.pdbx_strand_id
1 'polypeptide(L)'
;MSDTLSRNIIFIVIMLLVAVLVISNPSFAAAAVSNSSGLGKVDSVLQSIVNMMTGSTARLIAIICVAAVGIGWMSGFIDLRKAAYCILGIGIVFGAPALVGSLMGGT
;
A
#
# COMPACT_ATOMS: atom_id res chain seq x y z
N MET A 1 -25.84 -22.35 6.08
CA MET A 1 -25.16 -21.93 4.82
C MET A 1 -24.91 -20.42 4.77
N SER A 2 -25.72 -19.61 5.46
CA SER A 2 -25.54 -18.15 5.63
C SER A 2 -24.35 -17.76 6.52
N ASP A 3 -23.94 -18.63 7.44
CA ASP A 3 -22.98 -18.34 8.53
C ASP A 3 -21.52 -18.22 8.06
N THR A 4 -21.20 -18.78 6.90
CA THR A 4 -19.87 -18.66 6.27
C THR A 4 -19.76 -17.42 5.40
N LEU A 5 -20.84 -17.02 4.71
CA LEU A 5 -20.86 -15.76 3.97
C LEU A 5 -20.82 -14.55 4.89
N SER A 6 -21.59 -14.55 5.98
CA SER A 6 -21.60 -13.44 6.95
C SER A 6 -20.22 -13.20 7.56
N ARG A 7 -19.52 -14.28 7.93
CA ARG A 7 -18.19 -14.23 8.55
C ARG A 7 -17.10 -13.73 7.58
N ASN A 8 -17.22 -14.03 6.28
CA ASN A 8 -16.29 -13.54 5.25
C ASN A 8 -16.52 -12.05 4.91
N ILE A 9 -17.79 -11.64 4.84
CA ILE A 9 -18.17 -10.22 4.64
C ILE A 9 -17.66 -9.38 5.82
N ILE A 10 -17.81 -9.87 7.05
CA ILE A 10 -17.29 -9.21 8.26
C ILE A 10 -15.78 -9.00 8.19
N PHE A 11 -15.02 -10.01 7.73
CA PHE A 11 -13.57 -9.89 7.60
C PHE A 11 -13.15 -8.84 6.56
N ILE A 12 -13.82 -8.81 5.41
CA ILE A 12 -13.61 -7.81 4.35
C ILE A 12 -13.94 -6.40 4.85
N VAL A 13 -15.06 -6.24 5.56
CA VAL A 13 -15.50 -4.94 6.10
C VAL A 13 -14.52 -4.44 7.18
N ILE A 14 -14.03 -5.31 8.06
CA ILE A 14 -13.01 -4.95 9.05
C ILE A 14 -11.71 -4.52 8.38
N MET A 15 -11.26 -5.22 7.34
CA MET A 15 -10.06 -4.84 6.59
C MET A 15 -10.20 -3.51 5.88
N LEU A 16 -11.35 -3.27 5.25
CA LEU A 16 -11.68 -2.00 4.63
C LEU A 16 -11.69 -0.86 5.66
N LEU A 17 -12.28 -1.09 6.84
CA LEU A 17 -12.40 -0.09 7.89
C LEU A 17 -11.04 0.27 8.49
N VAL A 18 -10.16 -0.71 8.70
CA VAL A 18 -8.78 -0.49 9.13
C VAL A 18 -8.00 0.29 8.07
N ALA A 19 -8.19 -0.02 6.78
CA ALA A 19 -7.55 0.73 5.70
C ALA A 19 -7.99 2.20 5.67
N VAL A 20 -9.28 2.49 5.85
CA VAL A 20 -9.81 3.86 5.94
C VAL A 20 -9.24 4.59 7.16
N LEU A 21 -9.15 3.94 8.31
CA LEU A 21 -8.59 4.52 9.54
C LEU A 21 -7.14 4.95 9.36
N VAL A 22 -6.34 4.13 8.67
CA VAL A 22 -4.93 4.42 8.38
C VAL A 22 -4.77 5.62 7.43
N ILE A 23 -5.69 5.78 6.47
CA ILE A 23 -5.67 6.89 5.50
C ILE A 23 -6.17 8.20 6.14
N SER A 24 -7.05 8.14 7.14
CA SER A 24 -7.59 9.31 7.84
C SER A 24 -6.60 10.04 8.78
N ASN A 25 -5.35 9.55 8.92
CA ASN A 25 -4.34 10.28 9.67
C ASN A 25 -3.93 11.57 8.92
N PRO A 26 -4.02 12.76 9.56
CA PRO A 26 -3.73 14.05 8.92
C PRO A 26 -2.27 14.22 8.46
N SER A 27 -1.37 13.28 8.77
CA SER A 27 0.00 13.24 8.26
C SER A 27 0.09 13.03 6.74
N PHE A 28 -0.97 12.57 6.08
CA PHE A 28 -1.02 12.36 4.62
C PHE A 28 -1.48 13.59 3.82
N ALA A 29 -2.09 14.59 4.45
CA ALA A 29 -2.66 15.74 3.76
C ALA A 29 -1.67 16.90 3.52
N ALA A 30 -0.51 16.91 4.19
CA ALA A 30 0.44 18.02 4.11
C ALA A 30 1.29 18.02 2.82
N ALA A 31 1.22 16.99 1.98
CA ALA A 31 2.09 16.84 0.82
C ALA A 31 1.55 17.50 -0.48
N ALA A 32 0.32 18.03 -0.48
CA ALA A 32 -0.39 18.37 -1.72
C ALA A 32 -0.79 19.85 -1.86
N VAL A 33 -0.22 20.78 -1.09
CA VAL A 33 -0.46 22.21 -1.29
C VAL A 33 0.86 22.91 -1.64
N SER A 34 1.15 22.95 -2.94
CA SER A 34 2.13 23.90 -3.50
C SER A 34 1.75 24.22 -4.95
N ASN A 35 0.91 25.24 -5.09
CA ASN A 35 0.65 25.97 -6.34
C ASN A 35 1.98 26.46 -6.95
N SER A 36 2.31 26.06 -8.20
CA SER A 36 2.97 26.92 -9.23
C SER A 36 3.46 26.11 -10.45
N SER A 37 3.08 26.59 -11.65
CA SER A 37 3.29 26.06 -13.01
C SER A 37 4.76 25.94 -13.48
N GLY A 38 5.12 24.82 -14.15
CA GLY A 38 6.33 24.67 -14.96
C GLY A 38 6.79 23.20 -15.19
N LEU A 39 7.47 22.88 -16.29
CA LEU A 39 7.89 21.50 -16.64
C LEU A 39 8.94 20.91 -15.67
N GLY A 40 9.80 21.72 -15.04
CA GLY A 40 10.68 21.26 -13.95
C GLY A 40 9.94 20.82 -12.68
N LYS A 41 8.63 21.13 -12.58
CA LYS A 41 7.77 20.68 -11.47
C LYS A 41 7.30 19.25 -11.66
N VAL A 42 7.21 18.73 -12.88
CA VAL A 42 6.74 17.34 -13.07
C VAL A 42 7.76 16.38 -12.49
N ASP A 43 9.04 16.55 -12.79
CA ASP A 43 10.11 15.74 -12.15
C ASP A 43 10.09 15.88 -10.62
N SER A 44 9.95 17.09 -10.10
CA SER A 44 9.88 17.33 -8.65
C SER A 44 8.64 16.71 -7.99
N VAL A 45 7.47 16.80 -8.64
CA VAL A 45 6.22 16.22 -8.15
C VAL A 45 6.28 14.70 -8.24
N LEU A 46 6.80 14.14 -9.34
CA LEU A 46 6.99 12.69 -9.49
C LEU A 46 7.98 12.16 -8.43
N GLN A 47 9.07 12.85 -8.13
CA GLN A 47 9.98 12.47 -7.05
C GLN A 47 9.34 12.59 -5.67
N SER A 48 8.56 13.65 -5.40
CA SER A 48 7.82 13.77 -4.14
C SER A 48 6.80 12.65 -3.96
N ILE A 49 6.11 12.24 -5.03
CA ILE A 49 5.17 11.10 -5.01
C ILE A 49 5.92 9.80 -4.74
N VAL A 50 7.05 9.55 -5.42
CA VAL A 50 7.87 8.35 -5.18
C VAL A 50 8.40 8.32 -3.75
N ASN A 51 8.88 9.43 -3.21
CA ASN A 51 9.34 9.53 -1.83
C ASN A 51 8.20 9.33 -0.81
N MET A 52 7.00 9.83 -1.11
CA MET A 52 5.80 9.57 -0.29
C MET A 52 5.40 8.09 -0.31
N MET A 53 5.48 7.43 -1.47
CA MET A 53 5.15 6.02 -1.63
C MET A 53 6.20 5.05 -1.08
N THR A 54 7.47 5.45 -1.04
CA THR A 54 8.60 4.58 -0.63
C THR A 54 9.15 4.92 0.76
N GLY A 55 8.68 6.02 1.37
CA GLY A 55 9.11 6.50 2.68
C GLY A 55 8.77 5.59 3.86
N SER A 56 9.29 5.95 5.04
CA SER A 56 9.13 5.17 6.29
C SER A 56 7.66 4.96 6.67
N THR A 57 6.81 5.98 6.46
CA THR A 57 5.37 5.89 6.74
C THR A 57 4.67 4.87 5.85
N ALA A 58 5.01 4.80 4.56
CA ALA A 58 4.43 3.83 3.64
C ALA A 58 4.83 2.39 3.99
N ARG A 59 6.09 2.19 4.41
CA ARG A 59 6.57 0.89 4.90
C ARG A 59 5.79 0.43 6.14
N LEU A 60 5.53 1.32 7.09
CA LEU A 60 4.74 1.00 8.29
C LEU A 60 3.33 0.52 7.92
N ILE A 61 2.66 1.19 6.99
CA ILE A 61 1.33 0.78 6.52
C ILE A 61 1.37 -0.59 5.84
N ALA A 62 2.38 -0.82 4.98
CA ALA A 62 2.54 -2.09 4.31
C ALA A 62 2.68 -3.26 5.28
N ILE A 63 3.44 -3.09 6.37
CA ILE A 63 3.63 -4.10 7.42
C ILE A 63 2.29 -4.45 8.08
N ILE A 64 1.47 -3.46 8.40
CA ILE A 64 0.15 -3.68 9.03
C ILE A 64 -0.79 -4.41 8.04
N CYS A 65 -0.73 -4.06 6.76
CA CYS A 65 -1.50 -4.72 5.70
C CYS A 65 -1.11 -6.19 5.53
N VAL A 66 0.20 -6.50 5.51
CA VAL A 66 0.71 -7.87 5.45
C VAL A 66 0.30 -8.68 6.68
N ALA A 67 0.39 -8.09 7.87
CA ALA A 67 -0.03 -8.74 9.11
C ALA A 67 -1.51 -9.14 9.07
N ALA A 68 -2.37 -8.26 8.54
CA ALA A 68 -3.78 -8.56 8.41
C ALA A 68 -4.11 -9.62 7.35
N VAL A 69 -3.38 -9.64 6.22
CA VAL A 69 -3.47 -10.73 5.23
C VAL A 69 -3.09 -12.06 5.87
N GLY A 70 -2.06 -12.09 6.73
CA GLY A 70 -1.68 -13.28 7.49
C GLY A 70 -2.79 -13.78 8.43
N ILE A 71 -3.45 -12.88 9.15
CA ILE A 71 -4.60 -13.24 10.02
C ILE A 71 -5.79 -13.73 9.17
N GLY A 72 -6.06 -13.10 8.02
CA GLY A 72 -7.12 -13.55 7.10
C GLY A 72 -6.85 -14.92 6.49
N TRP A 73 -5.58 -15.25 6.29
CA TRP A 73 -5.16 -16.55 5.80
C TRP A 73 -5.30 -17.64 6.88
N MET A 74 -4.89 -17.34 8.12
CA MET A 74 -5.04 -18.25 9.26
C MET A 74 -6.52 -18.49 9.65
N SER A 75 -7.41 -17.55 9.35
CA SER A 75 -8.85 -17.67 9.62
C SER A 75 -9.61 -18.54 8.58
N GLY A 76 -8.92 -19.05 7.55
CA GLY A 76 -9.50 -19.97 6.56
C GLY A 76 -10.46 -19.31 5.56
N PHE A 77 -10.47 -17.97 5.51
CA PHE A 77 -11.35 -17.17 4.65
C PHE A 77 -10.77 -16.82 3.29
N ILE A 78 -9.44 -16.79 3.22
CA ILE A 78 -8.66 -16.44 2.04
C ILE A 78 -7.78 -17.63 1.68
N ASP A 79 -7.76 -18.03 0.41
CA ASP A 79 -6.86 -19.06 -0.09
C ASP A 79 -5.42 -18.54 -0.23
N LEU A 80 -4.43 -19.46 -0.16
CA LEU A 80 -3.00 -19.16 -0.33
C LEU A 80 -2.72 -18.29 -1.54
N ARG A 81 -3.42 -18.60 -2.63
CA ARG A 81 -3.21 -17.93 -3.90
C ARG A 81 -3.64 -16.46 -3.86
N LYS A 82 -4.74 -16.14 -3.16
CA LYS A 82 -5.19 -14.75 -2.99
C LYS A 82 -4.28 -13.98 -2.02
N ALA A 83 -3.83 -14.63 -0.94
CA ALA A 83 -2.85 -14.03 -0.04
C ALA A 83 -1.52 -13.75 -0.75
N ALA A 84 -1.04 -14.68 -1.57
CA ALA A 84 0.20 -14.54 -2.33
C ALA A 84 0.16 -13.37 -3.33
N TYR A 85 -0.97 -13.11 -3.99
CA TYR A 85 -1.10 -11.96 -4.89
C TYR A 85 -0.95 -10.61 -4.16
N CYS A 86 -1.50 -10.48 -2.94
CA CYS A 86 -1.33 -9.26 -2.15
C CYS A 86 0.15 -9.05 -1.77
N ILE A 87 0.82 -10.10 -1.29
CA ILE A 87 2.23 -10.02 -0.87
C ILE A 87 3.14 -9.71 -2.05
N LEU A 88 2.88 -10.32 -3.22
CA LEU A 88 3.60 -10.03 -4.46
C LEU A 88 3.43 -8.58 -4.90
N GLY A 89 2.21 -8.04 -4.83
CA GLY A 89 1.94 -6.63 -5.18
C GLY A 89 2.72 -5.66 -4.29
N ILE A 90 2.77 -5.92 -2.98
CA ILE A 90 3.54 -5.10 -2.03
C ILE A 90 5.04 -5.17 -2.35
N GLY A 91 5.57 -6.36 -2.61
CA GLY A 91 6.97 -6.55 -3.00
C GLY A 91 7.35 -5.78 -4.28
N ILE A 92 6.46 -5.76 -5.28
CA ILE A 92 6.70 -5.03 -6.53
C ILE A 92 6.69 -3.51 -6.31
N VAL A 93 5.75 -2.97 -5.52
CA VAL A 93 5.65 -1.52 -5.28
C VAL A 93 6.92 -0.98 -4.60
N PHE A 94 7.45 -1.70 -3.60
CA PHE A 94 8.69 -1.29 -2.93
C PHE A 94 9.96 -1.65 -3.72
N GLY A 95 9.92 -2.66 -4.60
CA GLY A 95 11.04 -3.09 -5.41
C GLY A 95 11.22 -2.31 -6.72
N ALA A 96 10.16 -1.70 -7.25
CA ALA A 96 10.17 -0.95 -8.50
C ALA A 96 11.25 0.16 -8.59
N PRO A 97 11.48 0.99 -7.54
CA PRO A 97 12.49 2.06 -7.60
C PRO A 97 13.90 1.51 -7.77
N ALA A 98 14.23 0.39 -7.09
CA ALA A 98 15.53 -0.25 -7.19
C ALA A 98 15.74 -0.86 -8.58
N LEU A 99 14.71 -1.52 -9.14
CA LEU A 99 14.77 -2.13 -10.47
C LEU A 99 15.00 -1.08 -11.57
N VAL A 100 14.24 0.02 -11.53
CA VAL A 100 14.37 1.13 -12.48
C VAL A 100 15.71 1.85 -12.30
N GLY A 101 16.19 2.01 -11.07
CA GLY A 101 17.50 2.59 -10.77
C GLY A 101 18.66 1.79 -11.40
N SER A 102 18.63 0.46 -11.29
CA SER A 102 19.63 -0.41 -11.94
C SER A 102 19.57 -0.36 -13.46
N LEU A 103 18.37 -0.20 -14.06
CA LEU A 103 18.19 -0.08 -15.51
C LEU A 103 18.67 1.26 -16.08
N MET A 104 18.57 2.36 -15.32
CA MET A 104 19.08 3.66 -15.72
C MET A 104 20.62 3.80 -15.59
N GLY A 105 21.33 2.74 -15.22
CA GLY A 105 22.79 2.76 -15.05
C GLY A 105 23.23 3.24 -13.67
N GLY A 106 22.46 2.94 -12.62
CA GLY A 106 22.83 3.27 -11.24
C GLY A 106 24.03 2.47 -10.72
N THR A 107 25.12 3.18 -10.42
CA THR A 107 26.04 2.85 -9.32
C THR A 107 25.50 3.40 -8.01
#